data_AF-A0A935LDP6-F1
#
_entry.id   AF-A0A935LDP6-F1
#
_cell.length_a   1.000
_cell.length_b   1.000
_cell.length_c   1.000
_cell.angle_alpha   90.00
_cell.angle_beta   90.00
_cell.angle_gamma   90.00
#
_symmetry.space_group_name_H-M   'P 1'
#
loop_
_entity.id
_entity.type
_entity.pdbx_description
1 polymer ?
#
loop_
_entity_poly.entity_id
_entity_poly.type
_entity_poly.pdbx_seq_one_letter_code
_entity_poly.pdbx_strand_id
1 'polypeptide(L)'
;MHQAIQTVQPCTTMADVRRCVDALDDILVPLLVQRTGYMTQAARIKQNASQVRDEGRIQAIVDRVRARAMAEGGSPEVLEAIYRSLMEVCIDFEHREFARLRGEGQSGAASAAVSSEETSGLLGGGAVHNLTSAGGNGL
;
A
#
# COMPACT_ATOMS: atom_id res chain seq x y z
N MET A 1 14.09 -23.82 26.12
CA MET A 1 13.09 -23.28 25.17
C MET A 1 12.53 -24.45 24.37
N HIS A 2 11.21 -24.50 24.19
CA HIS A 2 10.54 -25.48 23.35
C HIS A 2 10.53 -24.96 21.91
N GLN A 3 10.90 -25.78 20.92
CA GLN A 3 10.96 -25.39 19.52
C GLN A 3 9.57 -25.41 18.88
N ALA A 4 9.26 -24.50 17.96
CA ALA A 4 7.96 -24.47 17.29
C ALA A 4 7.60 -25.81 16.60
N ILE A 5 8.57 -26.52 16.01
CA ILE A 5 8.34 -27.82 15.37
C ILE A 5 7.79 -28.88 16.34
N GLN A 6 8.08 -28.75 17.65
CA GLN A 6 7.63 -29.68 18.67
C GLN A 6 6.16 -29.46 19.07
N THR A 7 5.55 -28.34 18.65
CA THR A 7 4.12 -28.05 18.85
C THR A 7 3.23 -28.67 17.77
N VAL A 8 3.81 -29.19 16.67
CA VAL A 8 3.06 -29.84 15.59
C VAL A 8 2.35 -31.08 16.11
N GLN A 9 1.02 -31.11 15.96
CA GLN A 9 0.21 -32.24 16.37
C GLN A 9 0.30 -33.38 15.34
N PRO A 10 0.42 -34.65 15.78
CA PRO A 10 0.36 -35.77 14.86
C PRO A 10 -1.02 -35.80 14.19
N CYS A 11 -1.02 -35.88 12.85
CA CYS A 11 -2.22 -35.97 12.02
C CYS A 11 -2.32 -37.38 11.43
N THR A 12 -3.53 -37.95 11.37
CA THR A 12 -3.76 -39.28 10.77
C THR A 12 -4.45 -39.17 9.41
N THR A 13 -5.07 -38.03 9.12
CA THR A 13 -5.74 -37.75 7.85
C THR A 13 -5.32 -36.39 7.28
N MET A 14 -5.55 -36.20 5.97
CA MET A 14 -5.39 -34.89 5.34
C MET A 14 -6.41 -33.85 5.84
N ALA A 15 -7.55 -34.29 6.38
CA ALA A 15 -8.50 -33.38 7.01
C ALA A 15 -7.92 -32.79 8.31
N ASP A 16 -7.19 -33.58 9.10
CA ASP A 16 -6.48 -33.09 10.28
C ASP A 16 -5.42 -32.05 9.90
N VAL A 17 -4.61 -32.36 8.87
CA VAL A 17 -3.56 -31.44 8.38
C VAL A 17 -4.16 -30.10 7.99
N ARG A 18 -5.23 -30.10 7.17
CA ARG A 18 -5.91 -28.86 6.74
C ARG A 18 -6.43 -28.08 7.93
N ARG A 19 -7.15 -28.74 8.86
CA ARG A 19 -7.66 -28.09 10.07
C ARG A 19 -6.54 -27.44 10.90
N CYS A 20 -5.40 -28.10 11.04
CA CYS A 20 -4.25 -27.55 11.77
C CYS A 20 -3.60 -26.37 11.03
N VAL A 21 -3.51 -26.43 9.69
CA VAL A 21 -3.00 -25.33 8.87
C VAL A 21 -3.95 -24.13 8.91
N ASP A 22 -5.25 -24.35 8.70
CA ASP A 22 -6.27 -23.30 8.75
C ASP A 22 -6.24 -22.57 10.09
N ALA A 23 -6.11 -23.30 11.21
CA ALA A 23 -5.99 -22.70 12.54
C ALA A 23 -4.70 -21.87 12.73
N LEU A 24 -3.60 -22.23 12.05
CA LEU A 24 -2.38 -21.42 12.03
C LEU A 24 -2.57 -20.18 11.14
N ASP A 25 -3.23 -20.32 10.01
CA ASP A 25 -3.50 -19.23 9.08
C ASP A 25 -4.43 -18.17 9.71
N ASP A 26 -5.40 -18.58 10.52
CA ASP A 26 -6.24 -17.68 11.34
C ASP A 26 -5.41 -16.79 12.28
N ILE A 27 -4.23 -17.25 12.69
CA ILE A 27 -3.29 -16.48 13.51
C ILE A 27 -2.32 -15.67 12.63
N LEU A 28 -1.83 -16.27 11.54
CA LEU A 28 -0.84 -15.65 10.65
C LEU A 28 -1.42 -14.45 9.89
N VAL A 29 -2.66 -14.52 9.41
CA VAL A 29 -3.27 -13.46 8.60
C VAL A 29 -3.35 -12.13 9.37
N PRO A 30 -3.89 -12.06 10.60
CA PRO A 30 -3.87 -10.81 11.38
C PRO A 30 -2.47 -10.26 11.63
N LEU A 31 -1.47 -11.13 11.84
CA LEU A 31 -0.08 -10.73 12.04
C LEU A 31 0.53 -10.16 10.74
N LEU A 32 0.22 -10.77 9.60
CA LEU A 32 0.65 -10.28 8.29
C LEU A 32 0.02 -8.92 7.96
N VAL A 33 -1.26 -8.72 8.27
CA VAL A 33 -1.95 -7.42 8.12
C VAL A 33 -1.28 -6.34 8.96
N GLN A 34 -0.96 -6.63 10.22
CA GLN A 34 -0.22 -5.68 11.07
C GLN A 34 1.17 -5.38 10.50
N ARG A 35 1.89 -6.42 10.06
CA ARG A 35 3.23 -6.30 9.49
C ARG A 35 3.22 -5.43 8.24
N THR A 36 2.28 -5.64 7.32
CA THR A 36 2.17 -4.84 6.09
C THR A 36 1.63 -3.44 6.35
N GLY A 37 0.83 -3.24 7.39
CA GLY A 37 0.39 -1.91 7.84
C GLY A 37 1.56 -0.96 8.19
N TYR A 38 2.70 -1.50 8.66
CA TYR A 38 3.91 -0.69 8.86
C TYR A 38 4.51 -0.18 7.55
N MET A 39 4.21 -0.79 6.39
CA MET A 39 4.67 -0.28 5.09
C MET A 39 3.95 1.02 4.73
N THR A 40 2.69 1.20 5.12
CA THR A 40 2.00 2.49 5.00
C THR A 40 2.68 3.57 5.84
N GLN A 41 3.17 3.22 7.04
CA GLN A 41 3.95 4.14 7.86
C GLN A 41 5.30 4.47 7.20
N ALA A 42 5.98 3.46 6.65
CA ALA A 42 7.23 3.65 5.91
C ALA A 42 7.03 4.56 4.69
N ALA A 43 5.95 4.38 3.92
CA ALA A 43 5.60 5.23 2.78
C ALA A 43 5.39 6.71 3.16
N ARG A 44 4.83 6.98 4.36
CA ARG A 44 4.69 8.35 4.88
C ARG A 44 6.03 8.99 5.23
N ILE A 45 6.96 8.20 5.78
CA ILE A 45 8.26 8.67 6.27
C ILE A 45 9.25 8.87 5.11
N LYS A 46 9.21 7.98 4.10
CA LYS A 46 10.12 8.05 2.96
C LYS A 46 9.88 9.33 2.15
N GLN A 47 10.96 9.95 1.70
CA GLN A 47 10.92 11.19 0.93
C GLN A 47 10.91 10.91 -0.57
N ASN A 48 11.58 9.83 -0.99
CA ASN A 48 11.75 9.47 -2.40
C ASN A 48 11.40 8.00 -2.66
N ALA A 49 10.85 7.71 -3.85
CA ALA A 49 10.49 6.36 -4.26
C ALA A 49 11.69 5.40 -4.37
N SER A 50 12.91 5.92 -4.60
CA SER A 50 14.15 5.14 -4.60
C SER A 50 14.50 4.56 -3.22
N GLN A 51 13.91 5.07 -2.14
CA GLN A 51 14.10 4.55 -0.78
C GLN A 51 13.17 3.37 -0.46
N VAL A 52 12.25 3.01 -1.37
CA VAL A 52 11.29 1.94 -1.13
C VAL A 52 11.99 0.59 -1.06
N ARG A 53 12.89 0.32 -2.01
CA ARG A 53 13.70 -0.90 -2.05
C ARG A 53 15.06 -0.67 -1.36
N ASP A 54 15.29 -1.40 -0.28
CA ASP A 54 16.54 -1.39 0.47
C ASP A 54 17.09 -2.83 0.55
N GLU A 55 18.07 -3.14 -0.30
CA GLU A 55 18.71 -4.45 -0.39
C GLU A 55 19.42 -4.85 0.91
N GLY A 56 20.04 -3.88 1.60
CA GLY A 56 20.69 -4.13 2.88
C GLY A 56 19.66 -4.55 3.94
N ARG A 57 18.51 -3.88 3.96
CA ARG A 57 17.41 -4.23 4.86
C ARG A 57 16.80 -5.60 4.53
N ILE A 58 16.59 -5.90 3.24
CA ILE A 58 16.08 -7.22 2.80
C ILE A 58 17.00 -8.33 3.29
N GLN A 59 18.31 -8.20 3.06
CA GLN A 59 19.27 -9.22 3.48
C GLN A 59 19.29 -9.39 5.00
N ALA A 60 19.24 -8.29 5.76
CA ALA A 60 19.14 -8.36 7.23
C ALA A 60 17.86 -9.07 7.72
N ILE A 61 16.74 -8.98 6.99
CA ILE A 61 15.52 -9.76 7.32
C ILE A 61 15.75 -11.24 7.04
N VAL A 62 16.31 -11.56 5.87
CA VAL A 62 16.59 -12.94 5.47
C VAL A 62 17.51 -13.62 6.47
N ASP A 63 18.62 -13.00 6.83
CA ASP A 63 19.60 -13.57 7.78
C ASP A 63 18.94 -13.85 9.14
N ARG A 64 18.16 -12.90 9.64
CA ARG A 64 17.41 -13.06 10.91
C ARG A 64 16.41 -14.21 10.84
N VAL A 65 15.70 -14.36 9.73
CA VAL A 65 14.68 -15.39 9.53
C VAL A 65 15.31 -16.76 9.37
N ARG A 66 16.41 -16.89 8.61
CA ARG A 66 17.17 -18.13 8.48
C ARG A 66 17.64 -18.62 9.85
N ALA A 67 18.27 -17.74 10.64
CA ALA A 67 18.72 -18.07 11.98
C ALA A 67 17.55 -18.50 12.89
N ARG A 68 16.41 -17.82 12.80
CA ARG A 68 15.23 -18.18 13.58
C ARG A 68 14.62 -19.51 13.15
N ALA A 69 14.55 -19.80 11.85
CA ALA A 69 14.04 -21.06 11.33
C ALA A 69 14.82 -22.25 11.90
N MET A 70 16.16 -22.16 11.90
CA MET A 70 17.02 -23.18 12.50
C MET A 70 16.76 -23.35 14.00
N ALA A 71 16.66 -22.25 14.75
CA ALA A 71 16.41 -22.30 16.19
C ALA A 71 15.06 -22.94 16.55
N GLU A 72 14.07 -22.82 15.67
CA GLU A 72 12.73 -23.37 15.84
C GLU A 72 12.55 -24.78 15.24
N GLY A 73 13.63 -25.36 14.69
CA GLY A 73 13.63 -26.70 14.10
C GLY A 73 13.06 -26.80 12.68
N GLY A 74 12.95 -25.67 11.97
CA GLY A 74 12.51 -25.59 10.58
C GLY A 74 13.64 -25.46 9.55
N SER A 75 13.29 -25.47 8.27
CA SER A 75 14.26 -25.28 7.16
C SER A 75 14.51 -23.78 6.91
N PRO A 76 15.76 -23.30 7.05
CA PRO A 76 16.10 -21.92 6.71
C PRO A 76 15.86 -21.58 5.23
N GLU A 77 15.98 -22.54 4.31
CA GLU A 77 15.75 -22.35 2.88
C GLU A 77 14.28 -22.07 2.58
N VAL A 78 13.37 -22.84 3.20
CA VAL A 78 11.91 -22.63 3.05
C VAL A 78 11.52 -21.25 3.59
N LEU A 79 11.99 -20.89 4.78
CA LEU A 79 11.64 -19.63 5.40
C LEU A 79 12.26 -18.42 4.68
N GLU A 80 13.48 -18.56 4.14
CA GLU A 80 14.06 -17.54 3.27
C GLU A 80 13.20 -17.29 2.04
N ALA A 81 12.78 -18.35 1.32
CA ALA A 81 11.98 -18.21 0.12
C ALA A 81 10.65 -17.46 0.40
N ILE A 82 9.95 -17.85 1.48
CA ILE A 82 8.73 -17.19 1.94
C ILE A 82 8.99 -15.70 2.22
N TYR A 83 10.04 -15.39 2.97
CA TYR A 83 10.32 -14.00 3.35
C TYR A 83 10.82 -13.14 2.20
N ARG A 84 11.56 -13.69 1.23
CA ARG A 84 11.92 -12.95 0.02
C ARG A 84 10.67 -12.57 -0.77
N SER A 85 9.77 -13.53 -1.01
CA SER A 85 8.48 -13.24 -1.67
C SER A 85 7.66 -12.22 -0.89
N LEU A 86 7.61 -12.32 0.44
CA LEU A 86 6.93 -11.33 1.27
C LEU A 86 7.55 -9.94 1.13
N MET A 87 8.86 -9.82 0.95
CA MET A 87 9.53 -8.52 0.81
C MET A 87 9.16 -7.88 -0.53
N GLU A 88 9.19 -8.64 -1.62
CA GLU A 88 8.79 -8.15 -2.95
C GLU A 88 7.33 -7.64 -2.93
N VAL A 89 6.41 -8.42 -2.34
CA VAL A 89 5.01 -7.99 -2.19
C VAL A 89 4.87 -6.73 -1.33
N CYS A 90 5.67 -6.60 -0.26
CA CYS A 90 5.66 -5.40 0.58
C CYS A 90 6.20 -4.18 -0.14
N ILE A 91 7.25 -4.32 -0.95
CA ILE A 91 7.83 -3.26 -1.78
C ILE A 91 6.79 -2.76 -2.79
N ASP A 92 6.12 -3.68 -3.49
CA ASP A 92 5.05 -3.33 -4.42
C ASP A 92 3.88 -2.61 -3.74
N PHE A 93 3.48 -3.10 -2.56
CA PHE A 93 2.44 -2.46 -1.77
C PHE A 93 2.84 -1.06 -1.29
N GLU A 94 4.09 -0.91 -0.83
CA GLU A 94 4.64 0.37 -0.38
C GLU A 94 4.72 1.38 -1.52
N HIS A 95 5.12 0.96 -2.73
CA HIS A 95 5.11 1.82 -3.91
C HIS A 95 3.71 2.37 -4.21
N ARG A 96 2.67 1.52 -4.14
CA ARG A 96 1.28 1.95 -4.34
C ARG A 96 0.83 2.95 -3.27
N GLU A 97 1.12 2.68 -2.00
CA GLU A 97 0.77 3.60 -0.90
C GLU A 97 1.52 4.93 -0.99
N PHE A 98 2.82 4.91 -1.36
CA PHE A 98 3.59 6.11 -1.57
C PHE A 98 3.00 6.97 -2.69
N ALA A 99 2.66 6.37 -3.83
CA ALA A 99 2.02 7.07 -4.95
C ALA A 99 0.67 7.68 -4.55
N ARG A 100 -0.16 6.93 -3.81
CA ARG A 100 -1.45 7.40 -3.30
C ARG A 100 -1.28 8.65 -2.42
N LEU A 101 -0.37 8.60 -1.44
CA LEU A 101 -0.13 9.70 -0.50
C LEU A 101 0.43 10.96 -1.18
N ARG A 102 1.28 10.81 -2.20
CA ARG A 102 1.84 11.95 -2.95
C ARG A 102 0.85 12.53 -3.96
N GLY A 103 0.03 11.68 -4.60
CA GLY A 103 -1.06 12.13 -5.48
C GLY A 103 -2.14 12.93 -4.72
N GLU A 104 -2.50 12.50 -3.51
CA GLU A 104 -3.41 13.26 -2.62
C GLU A 104 -2.81 14.62 -2.22
N GLY A 105 -1.49 14.69 -1.99
CA GLY A 105 -0.77 15.93 -1.69
C GLY A 105 -0.78 16.95 -2.83
N GLN A 106 -0.78 16.51 -4.10
CA GLN A 106 -0.90 17.40 -5.26
C GLN A 106 -2.34 17.92 -5.48
N SER A 107 -3.36 17.08 -5.25
CA SER A 107 -4.76 17.47 -5.42
C SER A 107 -5.26 18.46 -4.34
N GLY A 108 -4.75 18.36 -3.11
CA GLY A 108 -5.06 19.33 -2.05
C GLY A 108 -4.43 20.72 -2.25
N ALA A 109 -3.23 20.78 -2.85
CA ALA A 109 -2.54 22.03 -3.15
C ALA A 109 -3.21 22.83 -4.29
N ALA A 110 -3.74 22.13 -5.30
CA ALA A 110 -4.47 22.77 -6.41
C ALA A 110 -5.80 23.41 -5.96
N SER A 111 -6.50 22.81 -4.97
CA SER A 111 -7.75 23.36 -4.44
C SER A 111 -7.56 24.63 -3.59
N ALA A 112 -6.38 24.83 -2.98
CA ALA A 112 -6.10 26.00 -2.15
C ALA A 112 -5.70 27.25 -2.96
N ALA A 113 -5.17 27.06 -4.17
CA ALA A 113 -4.74 28.16 -5.05
C ALA A 113 -5.91 28.86 -5.78
N VAL A 114 -7.04 28.17 -5.96
CA VAL A 114 -8.22 28.70 -6.68
C VAL A 114 -9.00 29.76 -5.87
N SER A 115 -8.78 29.87 -4.56
CA SER A 115 -9.53 30.82 -3.70
C SER A 115 -8.96 32.24 -3.65
N SER A 116 -7.81 32.52 -4.28
CA SER A 116 -7.13 33.83 -4.19
C SER A 116 -7.27 34.75 -5.41
N GLU A 117 -7.91 34.30 -6.51
CA GLU A 117 -8.01 35.10 -7.76
C GLU A 117 -9.36 35.80 -8.00
N GLU A 118 -10.40 35.57 -7.18
CA GLU A 118 -11.75 36.09 -7.48
C GLU A 118 -12.11 37.49 -6.93
N THR A 119 -11.22 38.21 -6.23
CA THR A 119 -11.58 39.50 -5.58
C THR A 119 -11.17 40.77 -6.33
N SER A 120 -10.88 40.74 -7.64
CA SER A 120 -10.41 41.95 -8.35
C SER A 120 -11.11 42.29 -9.67
N GLY A 121 -12.39 41.97 -9.83
CA GLY A 121 -13.10 42.22 -11.10
C GLY A 121 -14.59 42.55 -10.99
N LEU A 122 -14.97 43.57 -10.21
CA LEU A 122 -16.34 44.11 -10.25
C LEU A 122 -16.34 45.65 -10.20
N LEU A 123 -16.04 46.31 -11.33
CA LEU A 123 -16.55 47.66 -11.63
C LEU A 123 -16.65 47.89 -13.16
N GLY A 124 -17.88 48.18 -13.62
CA GLY A 124 -18.21 48.70 -14.96
C GLY A 124 -18.99 47.68 -15.81
N GLY A 125 -20.29 47.75 -16.04
CA GLY A 125 -21.19 48.90 -16.14
C GLY A 125 -21.48 49.20 -17.61
N GLY A 126 -22.69 48.89 -18.09
CA GLY A 126 -23.18 49.37 -19.39
C GLY A 126 -24.10 48.41 -20.14
N ALA A 127 -25.41 48.57 -19.97
CA ALA A 127 -26.44 48.01 -20.83
C ALA A 127 -26.61 48.87 -22.10
N VAL A 128 -26.89 48.25 -23.25
CA VAL A 128 -27.75 48.83 -24.32
C VAL A 128 -28.44 47.73 -25.12
N HIS A 129 -29.77 47.85 -25.21
CA HIS A 129 -30.68 47.18 -26.13
C HIS A 129 -30.40 47.60 -27.60
N ASN A 130 -30.70 46.75 -28.60
CA ASN A 130 -31.85 46.98 -29.50
C ASN A 130 -32.12 45.79 -30.46
N LEU A 131 -33.41 45.66 -30.77
CA LEU A 131 -34.12 44.78 -31.70
C LEU A 131 -33.94 45.18 -33.18
N THR A 132 -34.09 44.22 -34.10
CA THR A 132 -34.74 44.30 -35.45
C THR A 132 -34.66 42.89 -36.06
N SER A 133 -35.72 42.08 -36.11
CA SER A 133 -36.87 42.06 -37.05
C SER A 133 -36.57 41.53 -38.48
N ALA A 134 -37.20 40.38 -38.77
CA ALA A 134 -37.89 39.99 -40.00
C ALA A 134 -37.13 39.62 -41.29
N GLY A 135 -37.44 38.41 -41.79
CA GLY A 135 -38.03 38.25 -43.13
C GLY A 135 -37.28 37.36 -44.12
N GLY A 136 -38.00 36.36 -44.68
CA GLY A 136 -37.77 35.93 -46.07
C GLY A 136 -37.58 34.43 -46.30
N ASN A 137 -38.69 33.71 -46.45
CA ASN A 137 -38.77 32.39 -47.10
C ASN A 137 -38.83 32.57 -48.62
N GLY A 138 -38.25 31.67 -49.43
CA GLY A 138 -38.40 31.75 -50.88
C GLY A 138 -37.65 30.67 -51.68
N LEU A 139 -38.39 29.59 -51.96
CA LEU A 139 -38.29 28.60 -53.06
C LEU A 139 -37.08 27.65 -53.12
#